data_AF-F9RPA0-F1
#
_entry.id   AF-F9RPA0-F1
#
_cell.length_a   1.000
_cell.length_b   1.000
_cell.length_c   1.000
_cell.angle_alpha   90.00
_cell.angle_beta   90.00
_cell.angle_gamma   90.00
#
_symmetry.space_group_name_H-M   'P 1'
#
loop_
_entity.id
_entity.type
_entity.pdbx_description
1 polymer ?
#
loop_
_entity_poly.entity_id
_entity_poly.type
_entity_poly.pdbx_seq_one_letter_code
_entity_poly.pdbx_strand_id
1 'polypeptide(L)'
;MNKALIVLIAILNVASTSALASPRAEQGWQWIEKGALVVDVRTLQEFQAGHLDDAINYPLSDLAQHFANIDKQQAIVVYCRSGARSGRAYDYLISQGFTQVHNAGGFEEMQQSR
;
A
#
# COMPACT_ATOMS: atom_id res chain seq x y z
N MET A 1 -35.42 14.57 45.47
CA MET A 1 -35.57 13.29 44.73
C MET A 1 -35.77 13.62 43.26
N ASN A 2 -34.76 13.36 42.42
CA ASN A 2 -34.92 13.09 40.99
C ASN A 2 -33.61 12.46 40.52
N LYS A 3 -33.62 11.14 40.35
CA LYS A 3 -32.50 10.34 39.86
C LYS A 3 -32.55 10.43 38.33
N ALA A 4 -31.82 11.38 37.75
CA ALA A 4 -31.56 11.38 36.31
C ALA A 4 -30.48 10.32 36.04
N LEU A 5 -30.94 9.16 35.57
CA LEU A 5 -30.11 8.05 35.11
C LEU A 5 -29.44 8.47 33.79
N ILE A 6 -28.17 8.88 33.86
CA ILE A 6 -27.34 9.08 32.67
C ILE A 6 -26.95 7.69 32.16
N VAL A 7 -27.54 7.29 31.05
CA VAL A 7 -27.18 6.08 30.31
C VAL A 7 -25.80 6.30 29.71
N LEU A 8 -24.79 5.67 30.29
CA LEU A 8 -23.45 5.57 29.71
C LEU A 8 -23.54 4.62 28.51
N ILE A 9 -23.78 5.17 27.32
CA ILE A 9 -23.66 4.42 26.07
C ILE A 9 -22.19 4.05 25.91
N ALA A 10 -21.87 2.79 26.19
CA ALA A 10 -20.59 2.22 25.83
C ALA A 10 -20.49 2.26 24.30
N ILE A 11 -19.66 3.18 23.78
CA ILE A 11 -19.25 3.17 22.38
C ILE A 11 -18.32 1.97 22.24
N LEU A 12 -18.88 0.79 21.95
CA LEU A 12 -18.09 -0.30 21.39
C LEU A 12 -17.63 0.18 20.02
N ASN A 13 -16.38 0.67 19.95
CA ASN A 13 -15.67 0.76 18.68
C ASN A 13 -15.46 -0.68 18.20
N VAL A 14 -16.42 -1.18 17.42
CA VAL A 14 -16.20 -2.40 16.65
C VAL A 14 -15.28 -1.96 15.51
N ALA A 15 -13.97 -2.00 15.75
CA ALA A 15 -13.01 -1.95 14.66
C ALA A 15 -13.31 -3.18 13.80
N SER A 16 -13.98 -2.96 12.67
CA SER A 16 -14.21 -3.97 11.65
C SER A 16 -12.84 -4.41 11.16
N THR A 17 -12.28 -5.43 11.78
CA THR A 17 -11.12 -6.13 11.23
C THR A 17 -11.63 -6.89 10.03
N SER A 18 -11.54 -6.29 8.84
CA SER A 18 -11.71 -7.04 7.61
C SER A 18 -10.66 -8.16 7.66
N ALA A 19 -11.11 -9.41 7.76
CA ALA A 19 -10.28 -10.58 8.03
C ALA A 19 -9.22 -10.88 6.94
N LEU A 20 -9.08 -9.99 5.95
CA LEU A 20 -8.15 -10.08 4.82
C LEU A 20 -7.26 -8.84 4.66
N ALA A 21 -7.57 -7.71 5.33
CA ALA A 21 -6.69 -6.55 5.32
C ALA A 21 -5.43 -6.88 6.13
N SER A 22 -4.26 -6.76 5.51
CA SER A 22 -3.02 -6.93 6.24
C SER A 22 -2.52 -5.59 6.79
N PRO A 23 -1.75 -5.62 7.89
CA PRO A 23 -1.10 -4.42 8.41
C PRO A 23 -0.22 -3.69 7.37
N ARG A 24 0.39 -4.44 6.44
CA ARG A 24 1.21 -3.84 5.37
C ARG A 24 0.35 -3.14 4.33
N ALA A 25 -0.83 -3.65 3.99
CA ALA A 25 -1.71 -2.98 3.03
C ALA A 25 -2.37 -1.74 3.62
N GLU A 26 -2.83 -1.81 4.88
CA GLU A 26 -3.33 -0.66 5.63
C GLU A 26 -2.28 0.46 5.74
N GLN A 27 -1.04 0.12 6.11
CA GLN A 27 0.06 1.08 6.15
C GLN A 27 0.38 1.65 4.77
N GLY A 28 0.21 0.85 3.71
CA GLY A 28 0.33 1.28 2.32
C GLY A 28 -0.64 2.40 1.99
N TRP A 29 -1.93 2.24 2.29
CA TRP A 29 -2.93 3.30 2.06
C TRP A 29 -2.61 4.59 2.82
N GLN A 30 -2.15 4.51 4.06
CA GLN A 30 -1.75 5.69 4.82
C GLN A 30 -0.58 6.45 4.16
N TRP A 31 0.32 5.77 3.45
CA TRP A 31 1.40 6.42 2.70
C TRP A 31 0.88 7.05 1.42
N ILE A 32 -0.04 6.36 0.73
CA ILE A 32 -0.71 6.86 -0.48
C ILE A 32 -1.48 8.14 -0.17
N GLU A 33 -2.25 8.17 0.92
CA GLU A 33 -2.98 9.36 1.39
C GLU A 33 -2.06 10.54 1.73
N LYS A 34 -0.81 10.26 2.10
CA LYS A 34 0.24 11.27 2.35
C LYS A 34 1.01 11.67 1.08
N GLY A 35 0.63 11.15 -0.09
CA GLY A 35 1.20 11.51 -1.38
C GLY A 35 2.39 10.64 -1.83
N ALA A 36 2.52 9.42 -1.32
CA ALA A 36 3.52 8.49 -1.83
C ALA A 36 3.25 8.09 -3.29
N LEU A 37 4.32 7.90 -4.06
CA LEU A 37 4.25 7.37 -5.42
C LEU A 37 3.80 5.91 -5.37
N VAL A 38 2.65 5.60 -5.98
CA VAL A 38 2.08 4.25 -5.99
C VAL A 38 2.57 3.49 -7.21
N VAL A 39 3.29 2.40 -7.00
CA VAL A 39 3.96 1.67 -8.07
C VAL A 39 3.47 0.23 -8.12
N ASP A 40 2.82 -0.11 -9.22
CA ASP A 40 2.45 -1.48 -9.57
C ASP A 40 3.61 -2.15 -10.32
N VAL A 41 4.25 -3.13 -9.68
CA VAL A 41 5.37 -3.87 -10.28
C VAL A 41 4.95 -5.13 -11.05
N ARG A 42 3.65 -5.28 -11.33
CA ARG A 42 3.11 -6.33 -12.20
C ARG A 42 3.42 -6.08 -13.68
N THR A 43 3.05 -7.04 -14.53
CA THR A 43 3.13 -6.85 -15.98
C THR A 43 2.13 -5.79 -16.44
N LEU A 44 2.39 -5.20 -17.61
CA LEU A 44 1.46 -4.25 -18.23
C LEU A 44 0.06 -4.85 -18.43
N GLN A 45 -0.01 -6.12 -18.82
CA GLN A 45 -1.29 -6.80 -19.02
C GLN A 45 -2.09 -6.93 -17.72
N GLU A 46 -1.43 -7.27 -16.61
CA GLU A 46 -2.09 -7.33 -15.30
C GLU A 46 -2.56 -5.95 -14.83
N PHE A 47 -1.76 -4.91 -15.08
CA PHE A 47 -2.11 -3.52 -14.75
C PHE A 47 -3.32 -3.04 -15.57
N GLN A 48 -3.33 -3.30 -16.89
CA GLN A 48 -4.44 -2.95 -17.78
C GLN A 48 -5.74 -3.69 -17.43
N ALA A 49 -5.65 -4.89 -16.85
CA ALA A 49 -6.81 -5.62 -16.36
C ALA A 49 -7.44 -5.03 -15.08
N GLY A 50 -6.74 -4.10 -14.42
CA GLY A 50 -7.19 -3.43 -13.20
C GLY A 50 -6.02 -3.15 -12.26
N HIS A 51 -6.00 -1.96 -11.66
CA HIS A 51 -4.95 -1.46 -10.78
C HIS A 51 -5.54 -0.52 -9.73
N LEU A 52 -4.74 -0.16 -8.72
CA LEU A 52 -5.12 0.86 -7.74
C LEU A 52 -5.17 2.24 -8.40
N ASP A 53 -6.05 3.11 -7.92
CA ASP A 53 -6.14 4.49 -8.39
C ASP A 53 -4.77 5.20 -8.27
N ASP A 54 -4.45 6.03 -9.26
CA ASP A 54 -3.21 6.81 -9.36
C ASP A 54 -1.90 5.99 -9.39
N ALA A 55 -1.98 4.67 -9.50
CA ALA A 55 -0.80 3.81 -9.64
C ALA A 55 -0.13 3.97 -11.01
N ILE A 56 1.21 4.03 -11.01
CA ILE A 56 2.01 3.89 -12.22
C ILE A 56 2.52 2.45 -12.35
N ASN A 57 2.51 1.91 -13.57
CA ASN A 57 3.08 0.59 -13.83
C ASN A 57 4.57 0.69 -14.13
N TYR A 58 5.39 0.23 -13.19
CA TYR A 58 6.82 -0.01 -13.41
C TYR A 58 7.10 -1.49 -13.16
N PRO A 59 6.98 -2.34 -14.19
CA PRO A 59 7.16 -3.79 -14.06
C PRO A 59 8.50 -4.12 -13.40
N LEU A 60 8.51 -5.17 -12.57
CA LEU A 60 9.74 -5.61 -11.88
C LEU A 60 10.91 -5.86 -12.84
N SER A 61 10.64 -6.32 -14.07
CA SER A 61 11.65 -6.54 -15.12
C SER A 61 12.41 -5.28 -15.52
N ASP A 62 11.74 -4.13 -15.47
CA ASP A 62 12.23 -2.85 -16.03
C ASP A 62 12.44 -1.81 -14.92
N LEU A 63 12.34 -2.24 -13.65
CA LEU A 63 12.36 -1.37 -12.48
C LEU A 63 13.62 -0.48 -12.43
N ALA A 64 14.77 -1.03 -12.81
CA ALA A 64 16.03 -0.28 -12.83
C ALA A 64 16.00 0.93 -13.79
N GLN A 65 15.37 0.76 -14.96
CA GLN A 65 15.23 1.84 -15.93
C GLN A 65 14.32 2.94 -15.40
N HIS A 66 13.20 2.57 -14.78
CA HIS A 66 12.22 3.54 -14.27
C HIS A 66 12.72 4.34 -13.08
N PHE A 67 13.56 3.76 -12.23
CA PHE A 67 14.07 4.39 -11.00
C PHE A 67 15.44 5.06 -11.16
N ALA A 68 16.01 5.08 -12.36
CA ALA A 68 17.33 5.67 -12.62
C ALA A 68 17.41 7.17 -12.23
N ASN A 69 16.32 7.92 -12.44
CA ASN A 69 16.26 9.37 -12.23
C ASN A 69 15.25 9.80 -11.15
N ILE A 70 14.75 8.86 -10.34
CA ILE A 70 13.82 9.18 -9.25
C ILE A 70 14.64 9.63 -8.03
N ASP A 71 14.20 10.71 -7.39
CA ASP A 71 14.77 11.18 -6.13
C ASP A 71 14.75 10.07 -5.08
N LYS A 72 15.89 9.82 -4.43
CA LYS A 72 16.05 8.79 -3.40
C LYS A 72 15.21 9.06 -2.15
N GLN A 73 14.79 10.31 -1.95
CA GLN A 73 13.88 10.71 -0.87
C GLN A 73 12.40 10.61 -1.25
N GLN A 74 12.05 10.25 -2.49
CA GLN A 74 10.66 10.05 -2.87
C GLN A 74 10.04 8.93 -2.02
N ALA A 75 8.91 9.21 -1.37
CA ALA A 75 8.11 8.19 -0.72
C ALA A 75 7.44 7.30 -1.78
N ILE A 76 7.63 5.98 -1.67
CA ILE A 76 7.22 5.00 -2.67
C ILE A 76 6.46 3.87 -1.99
N VAL A 77 5.30 3.50 -2.54
CA VAL A 77 4.56 2.30 -2.17
C VAL A 77 4.60 1.34 -3.35
N VAL A 78 5.19 0.15 -3.17
CA VAL A 78 5.20 -0.92 -4.18
C VAL A 78 4.18 -1.99 -3.83
N TYR A 79 3.41 -2.43 -4.81
CA TYR A 79 2.54 -3.60 -4.70
C TYR A 79 2.63 -4.46 -5.95
N CYS A 80 2.17 -5.71 -5.85
CA CYS A 80 2.09 -6.59 -7.01
C CYS A 80 0.87 -7.50 -6.94
N ARG A 81 0.88 -8.69 -7.58
CA ARG A 81 -0.26 -9.63 -7.51
C ARG A 81 -0.44 -10.20 -6.11
N SER A 82 0.59 -10.83 -5.55
CA SER A 82 0.53 -11.62 -4.31
C SER A 82 1.58 -11.24 -3.23
N GLY A 83 2.38 -10.20 -3.49
CA GLY A 83 3.44 -9.72 -2.59
C GLY A 83 4.88 -10.15 -2.95
N ALA A 84 5.07 -11.21 -3.74
CA ALA A 84 6.42 -11.71 -4.03
C ALA A 84 7.26 -10.76 -4.90
N ARG A 85 6.66 -10.17 -5.94
CA ARG A 85 7.35 -9.22 -6.84
C ARG A 85 7.60 -7.87 -6.15
N SER A 86 6.66 -7.39 -5.34
CA SER A 86 6.82 -6.15 -4.58
C SER A 86 7.87 -6.29 -3.47
N GLY A 87 8.06 -7.48 -2.89
CA GLY A 87 9.20 -7.76 -2.01
C GLY A 87 10.54 -7.58 -2.73
N ARG A 88 10.69 -8.18 -3.92
CA ARG A 88 11.92 -8.00 -4.73
C ARG A 88 12.13 -6.55 -5.16
N ALA A 89 11.06 -5.84 -5.50
CA ALA A 89 11.13 -4.42 -5.83
C ALA A 89 11.59 -3.58 -4.62
N TYR A 90 11.04 -3.84 -3.44
CA TYR A 90 11.46 -3.22 -2.20
C TYR A 90 12.96 -3.44 -1.95
N ASP A 91 13.43 -4.69 -1.95
CA ASP A 91 14.83 -5.03 -1.70
C ASP A 91 15.76 -4.33 -2.71
N TYR A 92 15.37 -4.32 -3.99
CA TYR A 92 16.09 -3.60 -5.02
C TYR A 92 16.17 -2.10 -4.71
N LEU A 93 15.06 -1.42 -4.46
CA LEU A 93 15.05 0.01 -4.21
C LEU A 93 15.86 0.39 -2.95
N ILE A 94 15.75 -0.38 -1.87
CA ILE A 94 16.59 -0.19 -0.69
C ILE A 94 18.08 -0.32 -1.05
N SER A 95 18.46 -1.33 -1.84
CA SER A 95 19.85 -1.49 -2.31
C SER A 95 20.35 -0.33 -3.18
N GLN A 96 19.44 0.38 -3.86
CA GLN A 96 19.74 1.56 -4.68
C GLN A 96 19.74 2.88 -3.87
N GLY A 97 19.63 2.81 -2.55
CA GLY A 97 19.70 3.95 -1.65
C GLY A 97 18.40 4.72 -1.46
N PHE A 98 17.26 4.18 -1.88
CA PHE A 98 15.97 4.76 -1.52
C PHE A 98 15.70 4.53 -0.02
N THR A 99 15.24 5.57 0.67
CA THR A 99 15.05 5.54 2.12
C THR A 99 13.58 5.45 2.54
N GLN A 100 12.66 5.77 1.63
CA GLN A 100 11.23 5.82 1.90
C GLN A 100 10.48 4.89 0.95
N VAL A 101 10.62 3.58 1.18
CA VAL A 101 9.93 2.54 0.39
C VAL A 101 9.07 1.69 1.31
N HIS A 102 7.84 1.41 0.90
CA HIS A 102 6.93 0.53 1.61
C HIS A 102 6.44 -0.60 0.69
N ASN A 103 6.50 -1.85 1.17
CA ASN A 103 5.95 -3.00 0.46
C ASN A 103 4.49 -3.23 0.92
N ALA A 104 3.55 -2.83 0.07
CA ALA A 104 2.12 -2.93 0.32
C ALA A 104 1.54 -4.34 0.10
N GLY A 105 2.32 -5.28 -0.48
CA GLY A 105 1.87 -6.65 -0.69
C GLY A 105 1.14 -6.89 -2.01
N GLY A 106 0.04 -7.63 -1.94
CA GLY A 106 -0.78 -8.03 -3.09
C GLY A 106 -1.85 -7.00 -3.48
N PHE A 107 -2.33 -7.11 -4.72
CA PHE A 107 -3.33 -6.20 -5.26
C PHE A 107 -4.70 -6.40 -4.58
N GLU A 108 -5.12 -7.65 -4.42
CA GLU A 108 -6.38 -7.97 -3.72
C GLU A 108 -6.34 -7.55 -2.25
N GLU A 109 -5.19 -7.73 -1.61
CA GLU A 109 -4.93 -7.31 -0.23
C GLU A 109 -5.07 -5.79 -0.08
N MET A 110 -4.48 -5.02 -1.00
CA MET A 110 -4.68 -3.57 -1.06
C MET A 110 -6.14 -3.19 -1.29
N GLN A 111 -6.85 -3.85 -2.21
CA GLN A 111 -8.27 -3.57 -2.46
C GLN A 111 -9.16 -3.81 -1.23
N GLN A 112 -8.81 -4.78 -0.39
CA GLN A 112 -9.56 -5.14 0.81
C GLN A 112 -9.23 -4.26 2.03
N SER A 113 -8.15 -3.48 1.95
CA SER A 113 -7.68 -2.58 3.00
C SER A 113 -8.05 -1.11 2.78
N ARG A 114 -8.81 -0.78 1.73
CA ARG A 114 -9.25 0.59 1.42
C ARG A 114 -10.53 0.97 2.15
#